data_AF-A0A9E3WJ45-F1
#
_entry.id   AF-A0A9E3WJ45-F1
#
_cell.length_a   1.000
_cell.length_b   1.000
_cell.length_c   1.000
_cell.angle_alpha   90.00
_cell.angle_beta   90.00
_cell.angle_gamma   90.00
#
_symmetry.space_group_name_H-M   'P 1'
#
loop_
_entity.id
_entity.type
_entity.pdbx_description
1 polymer ?
#
loop_
_entity_poly.entity_id
_entity_poly.type
_entity_poly.pdbx_seq_one_letter_code
_entity_poly.pdbx_strand_id
1 'polypeptide(L)'
;MMRILLLAVLLLTVACGTVTPPIDIAPDAWISYDHKTSYFVSDAGADSVRLTVKYASFTFLDKSAELLPVAKSVFQRISNELAEKRGTVRAVYDSSKFYESVAYNGVSGVSTALVSNELTFSAKADSSGTPTSAIEPVEIVQKLEALKKALDSGLITKEEYERKKKEILERY
;
A
#
# COMPACT_ATOMS: atom_id res chain seq x y z
N MET A 1 -29.91 3.30 -45.11
CA MET A 1 -29.75 3.87 -43.76
C MET A 1 -29.53 2.76 -42.72
N MET A 2 -28.36 2.10 -42.66
CA MET A 2 -28.08 1.10 -41.60
C MET A 2 -26.59 0.68 -41.55
N ARG A 3 -25.65 1.64 -41.57
CA ARG A 3 -24.20 1.34 -41.50
C ARG A 3 -23.38 2.22 -40.56
N ILE A 4 -23.99 3.18 -39.88
CA ILE A 4 -23.27 4.13 -39.01
C ILE A 4 -23.37 3.75 -37.52
N LEU A 5 -24.23 2.80 -37.14
CA LEU A 5 -24.49 2.48 -35.73
C LEU A 5 -23.49 1.50 -35.07
N LEU A 6 -22.59 0.88 -35.84
CA LEU A 6 -21.68 -0.16 -35.33
C LEU A 6 -20.30 0.36 -34.89
N LEU A 7 -19.97 1.63 -35.13
CA LEU A 7 -18.68 2.21 -34.73
C LEU A 7 -18.65 2.82 -33.32
N ALA A 8 -19.79 3.02 -32.67
CA ALA A 8 -19.86 3.71 -31.38
C ALA A 8 -19.73 2.78 -30.15
N VAL A 9 -19.80 1.46 -30.32
CA VAL A 9 -19.73 0.49 -29.21
C VAL A 9 -18.29 0.06 -28.88
N LEU A 10 -17.31 0.40 -29.71
CA LEU A 10 -15.90 -0.02 -29.54
C LEU A 10 -15.04 0.93 -28.69
N LEU A 11 -15.58 2.06 -28.22
CA LEU A 11 -14.80 3.14 -27.58
C LEU A 11 -15.00 3.28 -26.06
N LEU A 12 -15.68 2.32 -25.41
CA LEU A 12 -15.90 2.31 -23.96
C LEU A 12 -15.26 1.10 -23.28
N THR A 13 -14.13 0.60 -23.79
CA THR A 13 -13.20 -0.17 -22.95
C THR A 13 -12.53 0.82 -22.01
N VAL A 14 -13.23 1.19 -20.94
CA VAL A 14 -12.62 1.87 -19.80
C VAL A 14 -11.49 0.96 -19.34
N ALA A 15 -10.25 1.33 -19.66
CA ALA A 15 -9.07 0.59 -19.29
C ALA A 15 -8.96 0.66 -17.75
N CYS A 16 -9.50 -0.34 -17.07
CA CYS A 16 -9.17 -0.57 -15.68
C CYS A 16 -7.67 -0.89 -15.65
N GLY A 17 -6.88 0.02 -15.07
CA GLY A 17 -5.46 -0.25 -14.86
C GLY A 17 -5.30 -1.47 -13.96
N THR A 18 -4.26 -2.26 -14.22
CA THR A 18 -3.82 -3.32 -13.31
C THR A 18 -2.50 -2.89 -12.69
N VAL A 19 -2.28 -3.25 -11.42
CA VAL A 19 -0.95 -3.13 -10.83
C VAL A 19 -0.05 -4.21 -11.44
N THR A 20 1.18 -3.84 -11.75
CA THR A 20 2.18 -4.79 -12.28
C THR A 20 3.17 -5.10 -11.16
N PRO A 21 3.28 -6.36 -10.70
CA PRO A 21 4.32 -6.73 -9.74
C PRO A 21 5.72 -6.72 -10.39
N PRO A 22 6.80 -6.57 -9.61
CA PRO A 22 8.17 -6.57 -10.15
C PRO A 22 8.63 -7.96 -10.64
N ILE A 23 7.88 -9.01 -10.30
CA ILE A 23 8.07 -10.40 -10.72
C ILE A 23 6.69 -10.98 -11.04
N ASP A 24 6.61 -11.97 -11.93
CA ASP A 24 5.35 -12.65 -12.21
C ASP A 24 4.87 -13.44 -10.98
N ILE A 25 3.65 -13.12 -10.51
CA ILE A 25 3.03 -13.78 -9.35
C ILE A 25 1.78 -14.48 -9.84
N ALA A 26 1.73 -15.81 -9.68
CA ALA A 26 0.56 -16.59 -10.03
C ALA A 26 -0.67 -16.12 -9.21
N PRO A 27 -1.90 -16.12 -9.79
CA PRO A 27 -3.08 -15.61 -9.09
C PRO A 27 -3.38 -16.30 -7.75
N ASP A 28 -3.03 -17.58 -7.62
CA ASP A 28 -3.22 -18.43 -6.43
C ASP A 28 -2.08 -18.34 -5.42
N ALA A 29 -0.95 -17.71 -5.77
CA ALA A 29 0.19 -17.52 -4.87
C ALA A 29 -0.03 -16.40 -3.83
N TRP A 30 -1.07 -15.58 -4.00
CA TRP A 30 -1.39 -14.50 -3.08
C TRP A 30 -2.01 -15.00 -1.77
N ILE A 31 -1.47 -14.53 -0.65
CA ILE A 31 -2.00 -14.80 0.68
C ILE A 31 -2.91 -13.64 1.09
N SER A 32 -4.14 -13.95 1.51
CA SER A 32 -5.07 -12.96 2.05
C SER A 32 -4.64 -12.55 3.46
N TYR A 33 -4.44 -11.24 3.68
CA TYR A 33 -4.15 -10.69 5.01
C TYR A 33 -5.42 -10.16 5.67
N ASP A 34 -6.20 -9.37 4.92
CA ASP A 34 -7.53 -8.90 5.32
C ASP A 34 -8.42 -8.73 4.07
N HIS A 35 -9.60 -8.15 4.20
CA HIS A 35 -10.56 -7.95 3.11
C HIS A 35 -10.10 -6.96 2.00
N LYS A 36 -9.01 -6.24 2.21
CA LYS A 36 -8.43 -5.24 1.29
C LYS A 36 -6.99 -5.56 0.89
N THR A 37 -6.32 -6.41 1.65
CA THR A 37 -4.90 -6.64 1.57
C THR A 37 -4.61 -8.08 1.20
N SER A 38 -3.82 -8.26 0.15
CA SER A 38 -3.14 -9.52 -0.14
C SER A 38 -1.64 -9.30 -0.21
N TYR A 39 -0.86 -10.31 0.13
CA TYR A 39 0.58 -10.24 0.04
C TYR A 39 1.17 -11.51 -0.57
N PHE A 40 2.40 -11.39 -1.04
CA PHE A 40 3.18 -12.47 -1.61
C PHE A 40 4.61 -12.36 -1.06
N VAL A 41 5.22 -13.52 -0.77
CA VAL A 41 6.60 -13.61 -0.31
C VAL A 41 7.34 -14.54 -1.25
N SER A 42 8.45 -14.08 -1.80
CA SER A 42 9.38 -14.92 -2.57
C SER A 42 10.77 -14.87 -1.95
N ASP A 43 11.51 -15.96 -2.08
CA ASP A 43 12.90 -15.99 -1.64
C ASP A 43 13.75 -15.05 -2.49
N ALA A 44 14.62 -14.27 -1.84
CA ALA A 44 15.57 -13.35 -2.50
C ALA A 44 17.03 -13.72 -2.18
N GLY A 45 17.26 -14.54 -1.14
CA GLY A 45 18.55 -15.02 -0.70
C GLY A 45 18.41 -15.97 0.49
N ALA A 46 19.53 -16.37 1.10
CA ALA A 46 19.53 -17.27 2.25
C ALA A 46 18.78 -16.68 3.46
N ASP A 47 19.00 -15.38 3.73
CA ASP A 47 18.41 -14.65 4.86
C ASP A 47 17.53 -13.48 4.41
N SER A 48 17.20 -13.42 3.12
CA SER A 48 16.39 -12.36 2.54
C SER A 48 15.19 -12.88 1.76
N VAL A 49 14.08 -12.16 1.88
CA VAL A 49 12.86 -12.41 1.11
C VAL A 49 12.39 -11.13 0.47
N ARG A 50 11.75 -11.23 -0.68
CA ARG A 50 10.98 -10.14 -1.26
C ARG A 50 9.54 -10.24 -0.77
N LEU A 51 9.07 -9.18 -0.13
CA LEU A 51 7.67 -9.02 0.21
C LEU A 51 7.01 -8.14 -0.88
N THR A 52 5.85 -8.54 -1.35
CA THR A 52 4.99 -7.75 -2.22
C THR A 52 3.62 -7.65 -1.57
N VAL A 53 3.15 -6.43 -1.34
CA VAL A 53 1.83 -6.16 -0.76
C VAL A 53 0.97 -5.46 -1.79
N LYS A 54 -0.23 -6.01 -2.00
CA LYS A 54 -1.28 -5.45 -2.83
C LYS A 54 -2.40 -4.98 -1.91
N TYR A 55 -2.59 -3.68 -1.85
CA TYR A 55 -3.65 -3.02 -1.09
C TYR A 55 -4.70 -2.46 -2.05
N ALA A 56 -5.90 -3.02 -2.00
CA ALA A 56 -7.04 -2.59 -2.81
C ALA A 56 -8.06 -1.88 -1.92
N SER A 57 -8.40 -0.65 -2.29
CA SER A 57 -9.52 0.07 -1.67
C SER A 57 -10.38 0.68 -2.76
N PHE A 58 -11.59 0.17 -2.90
CA PHE A 58 -12.62 0.77 -3.75
C PHE A 58 -13.19 1.99 -3.03
N THR A 59 -12.42 3.07 -2.99
CA THR A 59 -12.85 4.33 -2.38
C THR A 59 -12.79 5.44 -3.41
N PHE A 60 -13.83 6.28 -3.42
CA PHE A 60 -13.96 7.40 -4.36
C PHE A 60 -12.90 8.48 -4.12
N LEU A 61 -12.45 9.08 -5.23
CA LEU A 61 -11.52 10.19 -5.53
C LEU A 61 -10.65 10.79 -4.40
N ASP A 62 -11.22 11.14 -3.25
CA ASP A 62 -10.53 11.91 -2.21
C ASP A 62 -9.46 11.10 -1.45
N LYS A 63 -9.47 9.76 -1.59
CA LYS A 63 -8.55 8.84 -0.88
C LYS A 63 -7.43 8.26 -1.73
N SER A 64 -7.35 8.59 -3.02
CA SER A 64 -6.33 8.01 -3.89
C SER A 64 -4.90 8.35 -3.47
N ALA A 65 -4.70 9.55 -2.90
CA ALA A 65 -3.41 9.99 -2.35
C ALA A 65 -3.01 9.24 -1.06
N GLU A 66 -3.97 8.65 -0.34
CA GLU A 66 -3.69 7.89 0.89
C GLU A 66 -3.26 6.44 0.59
N LEU A 67 -3.58 5.91 -0.59
CA LEU A 67 -3.45 4.48 -0.87
C LEU A 67 -2.01 3.99 -0.77
N LEU A 68 -1.07 4.77 -1.28
CA LEU A 68 0.33 4.38 -1.30
C LEU A 68 0.97 4.46 0.10
N PRO A 69 0.81 5.54 0.90
CA PRO A 69 1.21 5.57 2.30
C PRO A 69 0.58 4.45 3.15
N VAL A 70 -0.71 4.16 2.93
CA VAL A 70 -1.39 3.04 3.61
C VAL A 70 -0.80 1.70 3.20
N ALA A 71 -0.54 1.47 1.91
CA ALA A 71 0.09 0.23 1.44
C ALA A 71 1.48 0.03 2.04
N LYS A 72 2.31 1.09 2.14
CA LYS A 72 3.61 1.05 2.83
C LYS A 72 3.46 0.74 4.32
N SER A 73 2.44 1.31 4.97
CA SER A 73 2.14 1.03 6.37
C SER A 73 1.78 -0.44 6.60
N VAL A 74 0.93 -1.00 5.75
CA VAL A 74 0.54 -2.41 5.78
C VAL A 74 1.74 -3.31 5.48
N PHE A 75 2.60 -2.93 4.53
CA PHE A 75 3.86 -3.63 4.25
C PHE A 75 4.74 -3.78 5.49
N GLN A 76 4.95 -2.71 6.24
CA GLN A 76 5.75 -2.76 7.47
C GLN A 76 5.12 -3.66 8.54
N ARG A 77 3.79 -3.66 8.66
CA ARG A 77 3.11 -4.55 9.61
C ARG A 77 3.34 -6.02 9.24
N ILE A 78 3.13 -6.37 7.98
CA ILE A 78 3.34 -7.74 7.49
C ILE A 78 4.82 -8.14 7.61
N SER A 79 5.76 -7.23 7.36
CA SER A 79 7.19 -7.53 7.50
C SER A 79 7.58 -7.84 8.96
N ASN A 80 7.02 -7.11 9.93
CA ASN A 80 7.22 -7.38 11.35
C ASN A 80 6.61 -8.73 11.77
N GLU A 81 5.40 -9.05 11.33
CA GLU A 81 4.78 -10.35 11.60
C GLU A 81 5.58 -11.51 10.97
N LEU A 82 6.16 -11.31 9.79
CA LEU A 82 7.05 -12.30 9.16
C LEU A 82 8.34 -12.48 9.97
N ALA A 83 8.89 -11.39 10.53
CA ALA A 83 10.06 -11.46 11.39
C ALA A 83 9.79 -12.25 12.68
N GLU A 84 8.64 -12.00 13.32
CA GLU A 84 8.19 -12.73 14.51
C GLU A 84 8.02 -14.23 14.22
N LYS A 85 7.35 -14.58 13.11
CA LYS A 85 7.20 -15.97 12.66
C LYS A 85 8.53 -16.67 12.39
N ARG A 86 9.57 -15.92 12.00
CA ARG A 86 10.94 -16.42 11.79
C ARG A 86 11.80 -16.41 13.06
N GLY A 87 11.24 -16.02 14.21
CA GLY A 87 11.97 -15.96 15.48
C GLY A 87 13.02 -14.84 15.53
N THR A 88 12.85 -13.80 14.71
CA THR A 88 13.76 -12.65 14.64
C THR A 88 13.12 -11.41 15.26
N VAL A 89 13.95 -10.45 15.71
CA VAL A 89 13.47 -9.27 16.43
C VAL A 89 12.74 -8.28 15.51
N ARG A 90 13.21 -8.15 14.25
CA ARG A 90 12.60 -7.25 13.25
C ARG A 90 13.00 -7.62 11.83
N ALA A 91 12.15 -7.27 10.87
CA ALA A 91 12.53 -7.21 9.47
C ALA A 91 13.27 -5.89 9.19
N VAL A 92 14.32 -5.96 8.38
CA VAL A 92 15.08 -4.79 7.94
C VAL A 92 14.86 -4.61 6.44
N TYR A 93 14.56 -3.38 6.03
CA TYR A 93 14.37 -3.01 4.62
C TYR A 93 14.71 -1.54 4.41
N ASP A 94 15.03 -1.18 3.18
CA ASP A 94 15.35 0.19 2.80
C ASP A 94 14.07 0.92 2.37
N SER A 95 13.54 1.78 3.26
CA SER A 95 12.29 2.51 3.00
C SER A 95 12.34 3.48 1.81
N SER A 96 13.54 3.78 1.29
CA SER A 96 13.71 4.60 0.09
C SER A 96 13.62 3.81 -1.22
N LYS A 97 13.62 2.48 -1.15
CA LYS A 97 13.71 1.58 -2.32
C LYS A 97 12.44 0.75 -2.57
N PHE A 98 11.28 1.29 -2.22
CA PHE A 98 10.03 0.63 -2.59
C PHE A 98 9.87 0.61 -4.10
N TYR A 99 9.57 -0.58 -4.63
CA TYR A 99 8.88 -0.69 -5.90
C TYR A 99 7.42 -0.36 -5.66
N GLU A 100 6.88 0.55 -6.46
CA GLU A 100 5.52 1.08 -6.31
C GLU A 100 4.77 0.97 -7.64
N SER A 101 3.56 0.42 -7.61
CA SER A 101 2.68 0.37 -8.78
C SER A 101 1.26 0.71 -8.34
N VAL A 102 0.59 1.61 -9.07
CA VAL A 102 -0.77 2.05 -8.77
C VAL A 102 -1.67 1.83 -9.97
N ALA A 103 -2.88 1.32 -9.72
CA ALA A 103 -3.90 1.08 -10.73
C ALA A 103 -5.06 2.06 -10.57
N TYR A 104 -5.43 2.72 -11.67
CA TYR A 104 -6.55 3.65 -11.70
C TYR A 104 -7.80 2.98 -12.25
N ASN A 105 -8.93 3.19 -11.58
CA ASN A 105 -10.22 3.03 -12.24
C ASN A 105 -10.58 4.42 -12.82
N GLY A 106 -10.98 4.51 -14.08
CA GLY A 106 -11.16 5.80 -14.77
C GLY A 106 -12.24 6.72 -14.19
N VAL A 107 -12.83 6.40 -13.04
CA VAL A 107 -13.96 7.08 -12.41
C VAL A 107 -13.59 7.64 -11.03
N SER A 108 -12.84 6.88 -10.24
CA SER A 108 -12.68 7.11 -8.80
C SER A 108 -11.22 7.32 -8.36
N GLY A 109 -10.27 7.34 -9.29
CA GLY A 109 -8.84 7.53 -9.01
C GLY A 109 -8.09 6.22 -8.81
N VAL A 110 -7.02 6.25 -7.98
CA VAL A 110 -6.27 5.03 -7.64
C VAL A 110 -7.20 4.08 -6.89
N SER A 111 -7.26 2.84 -7.36
CA SER A 111 -8.11 1.77 -6.84
C SER A 111 -7.30 0.69 -6.11
N THR A 112 -6.05 0.50 -6.55
CA THR A 112 -5.13 -0.48 -5.98
C THR A 112 -3.73 0.12 -5.96
N ALA A 113 -3.03 -0.07 -4.85
CA ALA A 113 -1.61 0.20 -4.71
C ALA A 113 -0.89 -1.12 -4.45
N LEU A 114 0.26 -1.29 -5.10
CA LEU A 114 1.17 -2.39 -4.91
C LEU A 114 2.51 -1.81 -4.46
N VAL A 115 3.03 -2.33 -3.37
CA VAL A 115 4.35 -1.98 -2.84
C VAL A 115 5.17 -3.25 -2.68
N SER A 116 6.45 -3.21 -3.06
CA SER A 116 7.34 -4.35 -2.87
C SER A 116 8.74 -3.89 -2.47
N ASN A 117 9.38 -4.67 -1.61
CA ASN A 117 10.74 -4.42 -1.15
C ASN A 117 11.39 -5.74 -0.70
N GLU A 118 12.71 -5.74 -0.65
CA GLU A 118 13.49 -6.81 -0.06
C GLU A 118 13.58 -6.63 1.45
N LEU A 119 13.34 -7.71 2.18
CA LEU A 119 13.43 -7.81 3.63
C LEU A 119 14.62 -8.70 3.96
N THR A 120 15.45 -8.27 4.89
CA THR A 120 16.45 -9.12 5.54
C THR A 120 16.05 -9.35 7.00
N PHE A 121 16.30 -10.56 7.51
CA PHE A 121 16.00 -10.90 8.90
C PHE A 121 17.32 -11.04 9.66
N SER A 122 17.57 -10.14 10.61
CA SER A 122 18.74 -10.26 11.49
C SER A 122 18.32 -10.65 12.90
N ALA A 123 18.99 -11.66 13.46
CA ALA A 123 18.83 -12.06 14.87
C ALA A 123 19.45 -11.05 15.84
N LYS A 124 20.36 -10.19 15.36
CA LYS A 124 20.95 -9.10 16.15
C LYS A 124 20.30 -7.77 15.78
N ALA A 125 19.91 -7.02 16.81
CA ALA A 125 19.62 -5.60 16.66
C ALA A 125 20.94 -4.86 16.38
N ASP A 126 21.49 -5.02 15.18
CA ASP A 126 22.72 -4.33 14.80
C ASP A 126 22.43 -2.82 14.76
N SER A 127 23.08 -2.12 15.68
CA SER A 127 22.96 -0.69 15.95
C SER A 127 23.80 0.18 15.00
N SER A 128 24.32 -0.38 13.89
CA SER A 128 25.34 0.25 13.05
C SER A 128 25.00 0.45 11.57
N GLY A 129 23.78 0.15 11.13
CA GLY A 129 23.24 0.72 9.89
C GLY A 129 22.11 1.63 10.30
N THR A 130 22.22 2.94 10.03
CA THR A 130 21.22 3.95 10.42
C THR A 130 19.82 3.37 10.27
N PRO A 131 19.15 2.99 11.38
CA PRO A 131 17.76 2.62 11.30
C PRO A 131 17.11 3.97 11.03
N THR A 132 16.74 4.25 9.79
CA THR A 132 15.81 5.35 9.52
C THR A 132 14.65 5.10 10.47
N SER A 133 14.55 5.95 11.49
CA SER A 133 13.58 5.80 12.57
C SER A 133 12.25 5.45 11.94
N ALA A 134 11.83 4.22 12.18
CA ALA A 134 10.47 3.79 12.03
C ALA A 134 9.66 4.70 12.97
N ILE A 135 9.22 5.84 12.47
CA ILE A 135 8.01 6.45 12.99
C ILE A 135 6.92 5.48 12.58
N GLU A 136 6.33 4.84 13.58
CA GLU A 136 5.53 3.64 13.37
C GLU A 136 4.38 3.91 12.39
N PRO A 137 4.24 3.15 11.29
CA PRO A 137 3.14 3.30 10.35
C PRO A 137 1.77 2.93 10.92
N VAL A 138 1.77 2.25 12.08
CA VAL A 138 0.61 2.12 12.96
C VAL A 138 0.11 3.52 13.35
N GLU A 139 1.01 4.44 13.66
CA GLU A 139 0.69 5.81 14.03
C GLU A 139 0.06 6.60 12.88
N ILE A 140 0.49 6.41 11.61
CA ILE A 140 -0.13 7.11 10.46
C ILE A 140 -1.57 6.65 10.27
N VAL A 141 -1.81 5.33 10.19
CA VAL A 141 -3.16 4.80 9.98
C VAL A 141 -4.06 5.17 11.16
N GLN A 142 -3.54 5.08 12.39
CA GLN A 142 -4.26 5.52 13.59
C GLN A 142 -4.54 7.03 13.58
N LYS A 143 -3.58 7.86 13.16
CA LYS A 143 -3.75 9.32 13.05
C LYS A 143 -4.79 9.68 12.00
N LEU A 144 -4.75 9.05 10.82
CA LEU A 144 -5.74 9.26 9.76
C LEU A 144 -7.13 8.78 10.20
N GLU A 145 -7.21 7.65 10.90
CA GLU A 145 -8.48 7.12 11.43
C GLU A 145 -9.04 8.01 12.56
N ALA A 146 -8.20 8.48 13.48
CA ALA A 146 -8.58 9.41 14.53
C ALA A 146 -9.04 10.75 13.96
N LEU A 147 -8.34 11.26 12.95
CA LEU A 147 -8.71 12.49 12.24
C LEU A 147 -10.06 12.33 11.53
N LYS A 148 -10.31 11.17 10.91
CA LYS A 148 -11.61 10.86 10.32
C LYS A 148 -12.71 10.80 11.38
N LYS A 149 -12.47 10.13 12.52
CA LYS A 149 -13.45 10.08 13.63
C LYS A 149 -13.76 11.49 14.15
N ALA A 150 -12.76 12.36 14.28
CA ALA A 150 -12.96 13.75 14.68
C ALA A 150 -13.86 14.50 13.69
N LEU A 151 -13.66 14.34 12.38
CA LEU A 151 -14.55 14.92 11.36
C LEU A 151 -15.97 14.35 11.46
N ASP A 152 -16.11 13.02 11.52
CA ASP A 152 -17.40 12.34 11.54
C ASP A 152 -18.22 12.71 12.81
N SER A 153 -17.53 13.03 13.92
CA SER A 153 -18.13 13.54 15.16
C SER A 153 -18.39 15.05 15.18
N GLY A 154 -18.00 15.79 14.14
CA GLY A 154 -18.15 17.24 14.06
C GLY A 154 -17.18 18.05 14.93
N LEU A 155 -16.13 17.42 15.48
CA LEU A 155 -15.10 18.10 16.30
C LEU A 155 -14.21 19.03 15.48
N ILE A 156 -14.04 18.74 14.19
CA ILE A 156 -13.23 19.54 13.25
C ILE A 156 -14.03 19.79 11.98
N THR A 157 -13.74 20.89 11.28
CA THR A 157 -14.37 21.17 9.98
C THR A 157 -13.75 20.33 8.87
N LYS A 158 -14.43 20.29 7.71
CA LYS A 158 -13.89 19.65 6.51
C LYS A 158 -12.57 20.29 6.05
N GLU A 159 -12.44 21.61 6.12
CA GLU A 159 -11.17 22.27 5.76
C GLU A 159 -10.03 21.88 6.71
N GLU A 160 -10.31 21.77 8.01
CA GLU A 160 -9.30 21.38 9.00
C GLU A 160 -8.86 19.93 8.84
N TYR A 161 -9.80 19.04 8.49
CA TYR A 161 -9.52 17.65 8.15
C TYR A 161 -8.56 17.58 6.96
N GLU A 162 -8.87 18.23 5.85
CA GLU A 162 -8.03 18.16 4.64
C GLU A 162 -6.62 18.74 4.86
N ARG A 163 -6.52 19.85 5.61
CA ARG A 163 -5.20 20.43 5.96
C ARG A 163 -4.36 19.47 6.80
N LYS A 164 -4.91 18.94 7.89
CA LYS A 164 -4.19 18.01 8.79
C LYS A 164 -3.86 16.69 8.11
N LYS A 165 -4.75 16.18 7.27
CA LYS A 165 -4.53 14.99 6.44
C LYS A 165 -3.33 15.21 5.52
N LYS A 166 -3.29 16.35 4.80
CA LYS A 166 -2.16 16.69 3.94
C LYS A 166 -0.84 16.77 4.71
N GLU A 167 -0.81 17.43 5.86
CA GLU A 167 0.38 17.51 6.73
C GLU A 167 0.88 16.13 7.18
N ILE A 168 -0.04 15.21 7.53
CA ILE A 168 0.29 13.83 7.90
C ILE A 168 0.85 13.07 6.70
N LEU A 169 0.31 13.26 5.49
CA LEU A 169 0.80 12.56 4.31
C LEU A 169 2.12 13.12 3.77
N GLU A 170 2.40 14.42 3.89
CA GLU A 170 3.65 15.04 3.41
C GLU A 170 4.86 14.71 4.28
N ARG A 171 4.64 14.38 5.56
CA ARG A 171 5.71 14.05 6.50
C ARG A 171 6.28 12.64 6.31
N TYR A 172 5.65 11.79 5.50
CA TYR A 172 5.97 10.36 5.35
C TYR A 172 6.05 9.94 3.88
#